data_AF-A0A2N9YDC4-F1
#
_entry.id   AF-A0A2N9YDC4-F1
#
_cell.length_a   1.000
_cell.length_b   1.000
_cell.length_c   1.000
_cell.angle_alpha   90.00
_cell.angle_beta   90.00
_cell.angle_gamma   90.00
#
_symmetry.space_group_name_H-M   'P 1'
#
loop_
_entity.id
_entity.type
_entity.pdbx_description
1 polymer ?
#
loop_
_entity_poly.entity_id
_entity_poly.type
_entity_poly.pdbx_seq_one_letter_code
_entity_poly.pdbx_strand_id
1 'polypeptide(L)'
;MSRHSAHNLDKTRQRQMRLMNYWSNKAALDTAFAEGKKEGIIEGIVLGERQAKREIAKQLKIQGFTLELITQITGLSQADID
;
A
#
# COMPACT_ATOMS: atom_id res chain seq x y z
N MET A 1 14.09 53.32 -1.46
CA MET A 1 12.92 52.48 -1.80
C MET A 1 11.76 52.87 -0.88
N SER A 2 10.58 53.19 -1.42
CA SER A 2 9.42 53.66 -0.63
C SER A 2 8.76 52.52 0.17
N ARG A 3 8.29 52.82 1.40
CA ARG A 3 7.57 51.87 2.30
C ARG A 3 6.41 51.14 1.61
N HIS A 4 5.76 51.77 0.64
CA HIS A 4 4.67 51.18 -0.15
C HIS A 4 5.13 50.02 -1.06
N SER A 5 6.36 50.08 -1.59
CA SER A 5 6.89 49.06 -2.50
C SER A 5 7.30 47.78 -1.74
N ALA A 6 7.91 47.93 -0.56
CA ALA A 6 8.31 46.80 0.29
C ALA A 6 7.12 45.98 0.81
N HIS A 7 6.02 46.65 1.18
CA HIS A 7 4.80 45.99 1.65
C HIS A 7 4.11 45.17 0.55
N ASN A 8 4.21 45.59 -0.72
CA ASN A 8 3.63 44.87 -1.84
C ASN A 8 4.44 43.61 -2.19
N LEU A 9 5.77 43.70 -2.15
CA LEU A 9 6.70 42.57 -2.31
C LEU A 9 6.48 41.48 -1.25
N ASP A 10 6.28 41.87 0.01
CA ASP A 10 5.99 40.93 1.11
C ASP A 10 4.66 40.19 0.88
N LYS A 11 3.59 40.90 0.47
CA LYS A 11 2.30 40.28 0.10
C LYS A 11 2.43 39.29 -1.07
N THR A 12 3.20 39.64 -2.10
CA THR A 12 3.43 38.74 -3.24
C THR A 12 4.19 37.49 -2.81
N ARG A 13 5.22 37.64 -1.96
CA ARG A 13 5.99 36.51 -1.41
C ARG A 13 5.14 35.60 -0.54
N GLN A 14 4.31 36.17 0.34
CA GLN A 14 3.37 35.40 1.17
C GLN A 14 2.32 34.66 0.33
N ARG A 15 1.83 35.28 -0.76
CA ARG A 15 0.92 34.61 -1.70
C ARG A 15 1.59 33.43 -2.39
N GLN A 16 2.81 33.61 -2.89
CA GLN A 16 3.58 32.54 -3.52
C GLN A 16 3.86 31.41 -2.52
N MET A 17 4.28 31.74 -1.30
CA MET A 17 4.57 30.76 -0.26
C MET A 17 3.34 29.92 0.12
N ARG A 18 2.15 30.56 0.27
CA ARG A 18 0.90 29.83 0.51
C ARG A 18 0.55 28.89 -0.63
N LEU A 19 0.73 29.34 -1.87
CA LEU A 19 0.48 28.52 -3.05
C LEU A 19 1.43 27.32 -3.08
N MET A 20 2.72 27.55 -2.84
CA MET A 20 3.72 26.47 -2.80
C MET A 20 3.44 25.46 -1.69
N ASN A 21 3.07 25.92 -0.49
CA ASN A 21 2.70 25.03 0.61
C ASN A 21 1.46 24.19 0.27
N TYR A 22 0.45 24.80 -0.35
CA TYR A 22 -0.74 24.09 -0.78
C TYR A 22 -0.41 22.96 -1.77
N TRP A 23 0.36 23.26 -2.82
CA TRP A 23 0.74 22.25 -3.82
C TRP A 23 1.66 21.18 -3.25
N SER A 24 2.61 21.57 -2.39
CA SER A 24 3.51 20.61 -1.73
C SER A 24 2.73 19.63 -0.86
N ASN A 25 1.79 20.14 -0.05
CA ASN A 25 0.94 19.30 0.79
C ASN A 25 0.02 18.42 -0.04
N LYS A 26 -0.58 18.97 -1.11
CA LYS A 26 -1.42 18.19 -2.01
C LYS A 26 -0.62 17.06 -2.67
N ALA A 27 0.57 17.35 -3.19
CA ALA A 27 1.43 16.34 -3.79
C ALA A 27 1.83 15.26 -2.78
N ALA A 28 2.20 15.64 -1.56
CA ALA A 28 2.52 14.68 -0.50
C ALA A 28 1.34 13.76 -0.17
N LEU A 29 0.13 14.32 -0.04
CA LEU A 29 -1.09 13.55 0.24
C LEU A 29 -1.46 12.63 -0.92
N ASP A 30 -1.41 13.12 -2.16
CA ASP A 30 -1.72 12.33 -3.34
C ASP A 30 -0.76 11.14 -3.48
N THR A 31 0.54 11.36 -3.26
CA THR A 31 1.56 10.30 -3.28
C THR A 31 1.31 9.29 -2.16
N ALA A 32 1.13 9.74 -0.92
CA ALA A 32 0.89 8.85 0.22
C ALA A 32 -0.36 7.98 0.01
N PHE A 33 -1.43 8.55 -0.55
CA PHE A 33 -2.64 7.80 -0.86
C PHE A 33 -2.41 6.77 -1.97
N ALA A 34 -1.71 7.15 -3.05
CA ALA A 34 -1.43 6.26 -4.17
C ALA A 34 -0.54 5.08 -3.75
N GLU A 35 0.52 5.35 -2.98
CA GLU A 35 1.43 4.34 -2.45
C GLU A 35 0.71 3.43 -1.46
N GLY A 36 0.02 3.98 -0.47
CA GLY A 36 -0.72 3.18 0.51
C GLY A 36 -1.81 2.31 -0.13
N LYS A 37 -2.52 2.82 -1.16
CA LYS A 37 -3.49 2.02 -1.92
C LYS A 37 -2.80 0.86 -2.65
N LYS A 38 -1.65 1.11 -3.29
CA LYS A 38 -0.89 0.09 -4.02
C LYS A 38 -0.38 -0.99 -3.08
N GLU A 39 0.23 -0.60 -1.96
CA GLU A 39 0.72 -1.52 -0.94
C GLU A 39 -0.42 -2.35 -0.35
N GLY A 40 -1.53 -1.73 0.04
CA GLY A 40 -2.68 -2.43 0.59
C GLY A 40 -3.30 -3.44 -0.38
N ILE A 41 -3.31 -3.15 -1.69
CA ILE A 41 -3.76 -4.12 -2.71
C ILE A 41 -2.80 -5.30 -2.78
N ILE A 42 -1.49 -5.05 -2.81
CA ILE A 42 -0.47 -6.10 -2.89
C ILE A 42 -0.54 -7.00 -1.66
N GLU A 43 -0.56 -6.43 -0.46
CA GLU A 43 -0.69 -7.17 0.79
C GLU A 43 -1.99 -7.98 0.84
N GLY A 44 -3.11 -7.37 0.43
CA GLY A 44 -4.41 -8.04 0.36
C GLY A 44 -4.40 -9.26 -0.58
N ILE A 45 -3.78 -9.13 -1.76
CA ILE A 45 -3.65 -10.25 -2.71
C ILE A 45 -2.78 -11.37 -2.11
N VAL A 46 -1.62 -11.03 -1.55
CA VAL A 46 -0.70 -12.02 -0.96
C VAL A 46 -1.36 -12.77 0.21
N LEU A 47 -2.05 -12.05 1.09
CA LEU A 47 -2.78 -12.65 2.21
C LEU A 47 -3.92 -13.55 1.71
N GLY A 48 -4.68 -13.09 0.73
CA GLY A 48 -5.78 -13.85 0.12
C GLY A 48 -5.30 -15.13 -0.56
N GLU A 49 -4.24 -15.07 -1.36
CA GLU A 49 -3.64 -16.25 -2.01
C GLU A 49 -3.14 -17.26 -0.98
N ARG A 50 -2.48 -16.79 0.09
CA ARG A 50 -2.00 -17.68 1.16
C ARG A 50 -3.16 -18.34 1.92
N GLN A 51 -4.23 -17.60 2.19
CA GLN A 51 -5.43 -18.15 2.82
C GLN A 51 -6.11 -19.20 1.92
N ALA A 52 -6.31 -18.89 0.65
CA ALA A 52 -6.90 -19.82 -0.31
C ALA A 52 -6.09 -21.13 -0.43
N LYS A 53 -4.76 -21.05 -0.51
CA LYS A 53 -3.88 -22.23 -0.52
C LYS A 53 -4.05 -23.08 0.75
N ARG A 54 -4.16 -22.45 1.92
CA ARG A 54 -4.36 -23.15 3.20
C ARG A 54 -5.73 -23.83 3.27
N GLU A 55 -6.78 -23.17 2.79
CA GLU A 55 -8.12 -23.77 2.73
C GLU A 55 -8.14 -25.00 1.81
N ILE A 56 -7.53 -24.90 0.63
CA ILE A 56 -7.38 -26.02 -0.29
C ILE A 56 -6.59 -27.16 0.38
N ALA A 57 -5.46 -26.85 1.03
CA ALA A 57 -4.66 -27.86 1.73
C ALA A 57 -5.47 -28.60 2.81
N LYS A 58 -6.26 -27.88 3.60
CA LYS A 58 -7.15 -28.47 4.62
C LYS A 58 -8.19 -29.39 3.99
N GLN A 59 -8.82 -28.98 2.89
CA GLN A 59 -9.80 -29.82 2.19
C GLN A 59 -9.17 -31.09 1.62
N LEU A 60 -7.97 -30.99 1.03
CA LEU A 60 -7.25 -32.16 0.52
C LEU A 60 -6.84 -33.11 1.66
N LYS A 61 -6.42 -32.58 2.81
CA LYS A 61 -6.11 -33.38 4.02
C LYS A 61 -7.34 -34.14 4.51
N ILE A 62 -8.51 -33.49 4.55
CA ILE A 62 -9.80 -34.11 4.90
C ILE A 62 -10.18 -35.21 3.92
N GLN A 63 -9.90 -35.02 2.63
CA GLN A 63 -10.15 -36.02 1.58
C GLN A 63 -9.14 -37.19 1.59
N GLY A 64 -8.15 -37.18 2.49
CA GLY A 64 -7.20 -38.27 2.69
C GLY A 64 -6.00 -38.25 1.75
N PHE A 65 -5.73 -37.14 1.05
CA PHE A 65 -4.52 -37.01 0.24
C PHE A 65 -3.27 -36.96 1.13
N THR A 66 -2.16 -37.50 0.62
CA THR A 66 -0.89 -37.51 1.35
C THR A 66 -0.31 -36.09 1.48
N LEU A 67 0.42 -35.85 2.56
CA LEU A 67 1.04 -34.56 2.82
C LEU A 67 1.99 -34.14 1.68
N GLU A 68 2.72 -35.09 1.09
CA GLU A 68 3.60 -34.87 -0.07
C GLU A 68 2.84 -34.37 -1.31
N LEU A 69 1.67 -34.95 -1.60
CA LEU A 69 0.86 -34.48 -2.73
C LEU A 69 0.24 -33.11 -2.44
N ILE A 70 -0.16 -32.84 -1.20
CA ILE A 70 -0.72 -31.55 -0.80
C ILE A 70 0.33 -30.43 -0.91
N THR A 71 1.56 -30.66 -0.46
CA THR A 71 2.66 -29.70 -0.63
C THR A 71 2.95 -29.44 -2.11
N GLN A 72 2.93 -30.48 -2.94
CA GLN A 72 3.11 -30.34 -4.39
C GLN A 72 1.99 -29.52 -5.06
N ILE A 73 0.72 -29.76 -4.72
CA ILE A 73 -0.42 -29.07 -5.33
C ILE A 73 -0.50 -27.60 -4.88
N THR A 74 -0.30 -27.35 -3.59
CA THR A 74 -0.54 -26.01 -3.01
C THR A 74 0.72 -25.13 -2.99
N GLY A 75 1.90 -25.74 -3.13
CA GLY A 75 3.19 -25.08 -2.95
C GLY A 75 3.46 -24.64 -1.51
N LEU A 76 2.66 -25.10 -0.55
CA LEU A 76 2.87 -24.85 0.88
C LEU A 76 3.94 -25.79 1.42
N SER A 77 4.67 -25.32 2.43
CA SER A 77 5.54 -26.16 3.23
C SER A 77 4.69 -27.07 4.13
N GLN A 78 5.24 -28.20 4.61
CA GLN A 78 4.54 -29.05 5.58
C GLN A 78 4.15 -28.26 6.84
N ALA A 79 5.03 -27.36 7.30
CA ALA A 79 4.77 -26.48 8.44
C ALA A 79 3.60 -25.49 8.21
N ASP A 80 3.22 -25.21 6.97
CA ASP A 80 2.07 -24.36 6.63
C ASP A 80 0.74 -25.13 6.50
N ILE A 81 0.78 -26.47 6.50
CA ILE A 81 -0.37 -27.36 6.29
C ILE A 81 -0.92 -27.95 7.61
N ASP A 82 -0.11 -27.97 8.67
CA ASP A 82 -0.51 -28.50 9.98
C ASP A 82 -1.49 -27.62 10.76
#